data_AF-A0A831KDH6-F1
#
_entry.id   AF-A0A831KDH6-F1
#
_cell.length_a   1.000
_cell.length_b   1.000
_cell.length_c   1.000
_cell.angle_alpha   90.00
_cell.angle_beta   90.00
_cell.angle_gamma   90.00
#
_symmetry.space_group_name_H-M   'P 1'
#
loop_
_entity.id
_entity.type
_entity.pdbx_description
1 polymer ?
#
loop_
_entity_poly.entity_id
_entity_poly.type
_entity_poly.pdbx_seq_one_letter_code
_entity_poly.pdbx_strand_id
1 'polypeptide(L)'
;PTELPEGDLIGDQLQEKGGEFGATTGRRRRCGWLDGVVASDAVRLNGLTGLAITKLDVLSGQPKLKIARQYRVAGRVYDCMPGNIRETSRLEPVYEEVEGWVEDISGVRQLNDLPQKARDYIHLIEDMTGVEPAIVSVGPDREETLLLKNPFAKKQ
;
A
#
# COMPACT_ATOMS: atom_id res chain seq x y z
N PRO A 1 -13.19 -0.65 2.61
CA PRO A 1 -13.26 0.24 3.80
C PRO A 1 -12.44 1.53 3.62
N THR A 2 -11.26 1.44 3.02
CA THR A 2 -10.31 2.56 2.87
C THR A 2 -10.49 3.44 1.64
N GLU A 3 -11.61 3.29 0.93
CA GLU A 3 -11.90 4.07 -0.28
C GLU A 3 -11.97 5.57 0.05
N LEU A 4 -11.29 6.38 -0.76
CA LEU A 4 -11.38 7.83 -0.68
C LEU A 4 -12.63 8.29 -1.46
N PRO A 5 -13.40 9.26 -0.95
CA PRO A 5 -14.59 9.75 -1.63
C PRO A 5 -14.29 10.28 -3.04
N GLU A 6 -15.28 10.18 -3.93
CA GLU A 6 -15.18 10.83 -5.23
C GLU A 6 -15.07 12.37 -5.06
N GLY A 7 -14.10 12.98 -5.74
CA GLY A 7 -13.77 14.40 -5.56
C GLY A 7 -12.87 14.71 -4.37
N ASP A 8 -12.39 13.70 -3.65
CA ASP A 8 -11.29 13.87 -2.69
C ASP A 8 -9.98 14.16 -3.44
N LEU A 9 -9.33 15.28 -3.09
CA LEU A 9 -8.12 15.74 -3.77
C LEU A 9 -6.99 14.71 -3.74
N ILE A 10 -6.81 13.99 -2.63
CA ILE A 10 -5.76 12.97 -2.52
C ILE A 10 -6.15 11.78 -3.39
N GLY A 11 -7.41 11.35 -3.34
CA GLY A 11 -7.94 10.28 -4.18
C GLY A 11 -7.77 10.57 -5.68
N ASP A 12 -8.02 11.81 -6.10
CA ASP A 12 -7.81 12.29 -7.46
C ASP A 12 -6.33 12.24 -7.85
N GLN A 13 -5.43 12.75 -7.00
CA GLN A 13 -3.99 12.76 -7.26
C GLN A 13 -3.39 11.35 -7.36
N LEU A 14 -3.76 10.45 -6.44
CA LEU A 14 -3.29 9.06 -6.47
C LEU A 14 -3.73 8.35 -7.74
N GLN A 15 -4.96 8.63 -8.18
CA GLN A 15 -5.49 8.05 -9.40
C GLN A 15 -4.80 8.55 -10.65
N GLU A 16 -4.63 9.87 -10.77
CA GLU A 16 -4.00 10.50 -11.93
C GLU A 16 -2.55 10.03 -12.06
N LYS A 17 -1.76 10.14 -10.98
CA LYS A 17 -0.36 9.68 -10.95
C LYS A 17 -0.24 8.18 -11.19
N GLY A 18 -1.16 7.39 -10.64
CA GLY A 18 -1.16 5.94 -10.79
C GLY A 18 -1.68 5.44 -12.14
N GLY A 19 -2.18 6.30 -13.02
CA GLY A 19 -2.80 5.89 -14.28
C GLY A 19 -4.01 4.97 -14.06
N GLU A 20 -4.79 5.21 -13.02
CA GLU A 20 -5.81 4.29 -12.52
C GLU A 20 -7.14 4.38 -13.30
N PHE A 21 -7.03 4.09 -14.60
CA PHE A 21 -8.13 4.05 -15.56
C PHE A 21 -8.21 2.68 -16.24
N GLY A 22 -9.43 2.25 -16.57
CA GLY A 22 -9.67 1.04 -17.34
C GLY A 22 -9.03 1.16 -18.72
N ALA A 23 -8.21 0.19 -19.11
CA ALA A 23 -7.42 0.23 -20.35
C ALA A 23 -8.26 0.41 -21.62
N THR A 24 -9.47 -0.14 -21.66
CA THR A 24 -10.36 -0.05 -22.82
C THR A 24 -11.39 1.07 -22.69
N THR A 25 -12.00 1.20 -21.52
CA THR A 25 -13.15 2.07 -21.31
C THR A 25 -12.76 3.47 -20.86
N GLY A 26 -11.52 3.68 -20.42
CA GLY A 26 -11.11 4.89 -19.71
C GLY A 26 -11.81 5.06 -18.36
N ARG A 27 -12.58 4.06 -17.89
CA ARG A 27 -13.35 4.19 -16.66
C ARG A 27 -12.40 4.36 -15.47
N ARG A 28 -12.65 5.42 -14.73
CA ARG A 28 -12.01 5.75 -13.46
C ARG A 28 -12.08 4.58 -12.46
N ARG A 29 -10.94 4.13 -11.91
CA ARG A 29 -10.91 3.14 -10.81
C ARG A 29 -11.04 3.84 -9.45
N ARG A 30 -11.61 3.15 -8.46
CA ARG A 30 -11.72 3.67 -7.10
C ARG A 30 -10.37 3.56 -6.42
N CYS A 31 -9.94 4.63 -5.74
CA CYS A 31 -8.68 4.70 -5.03
C CYS A 31 -8.92 4.84 -3.53
N GLY A 32 -7.95 4.39 -2.75
CA GLY A 32 -8.02 4.40 -1.29
C GLY A 32 -6.63 4.26 -0.71
N TRP A 33 -6.54 4.50 0.59
CA TRP A 33 -5.31 4.20 1.32
C TRP A 33 -5.06 2.69 1.39
N LEU A 34 -3.79 2.32 1.60
CA LEU A 34 -3.42 0.92 1.78
C LEU A 34 -4.18 0.33 2.97
N ASP A 35 -4.80 -0.82 2.74
CA ASP A 35 -5.55 -1.54 3.75
C ASP A 35 -4.66 -2.62 4.38
N GLY A 36 -4.10 -2.29 5.55
CA GLY A 36 -3.20 -3.16 6.28
C GLY A 36 -3.86 -4.42 6.82
N VAL A 37 -5.13 -4.32 7.20
CA VAL A 37 -5.93 -5.47 7.65
C VAL A 37 -6.06 -6.47 6.51
N VAL A 38 -6.44 -6.01 5.32
CA VAL A 38 -6.55 -6.87 4.13
C VAL A 38 -5.19 -7.44 3.72
N ALA A 39 -4.12 -6.65 3.77
CA ALA A 39 -2.77 -7.13 3.45
C ALA A 39 -2.31 -8.23 4.42
N SER A 40 -2.52 -8.04 5.72
CA SER A 40 -2.18 -9.02 6.76
C SER A 40 -3.00 -10.32 6.61
N ASP A 41 -4.30 -10.21 6.31
CA ASP A 41 -5.13 -11.37 5.99
C ASP A 41 -4.64 -12.09 4.73
N ALA A 42 -4.23 -11.37 3.68
CA ALA A 42 -3.68 -11.97 2.46
C ALA A 42 -2.38 -12.75 2.75
N VAL A 43 -1.50 -12.21 3.60
CA VAL A 43 -0.29 -12.90 4.05
C VAL A 43 -0.64 -14.21 4.75
N ARG A 44 -1.52 -14.13 5.76
CA ARG A 44 -1.91 -15.28 6.57
C ARG A 44 -2.60 -16.38 5.76
N LEU A 45 -3.50 -16.01 4.86
CA LEU A 45 -4.29 -16.96 4.07
C LEU A 45 -3.49 -17.65 2.96
N ASN A 46 -2.51 -16.96 2.38
CA ASN A 46 -1.72 -17.48 1.26
C ASN A 46 -0.33 -17.99 1.67
N GLY A 47 0.08 -17.80 2.93
CA GLY A 47 1.41 -18.16 3.40
C GLY A 47 2.51 -17.37 2.70
N LEU A 48 2.28 -16.07 2.47
CA LEU A 48 3.23 -15.22 1.74
C LEU A 48 4.56 -15.12 2.50
N THR A 49 5.67 -15.27 1.78
CA THR A 49 7.03 -15.22 2.35
C THR A 49 7.82 -13.97 1.92
N GLY A 50 7.19 -13.09 1.15
CA GLY A 50 7.77 -11.84 0.69
C GLY A 50 6.72 -10.99 -0.03
N LEU A 51 6.82 -9.68 0.11
CA LEU A 51 5.93 -8.73 -0.56
C LEU A 51 6.59 -8.13 -1.81
N ALA A 52 5.76 -7.84 -2.82
CA ALA A 52 6.11 -6.94 -3.91
C ALA A 52 5.32 -5.65 -3.73
N ILE A 53 5.98 -4.60 -3.25
CA ILE A 53 5.38 -3.27 -3.08
C ILE A 53 5.55 -2.54 -4.40
N THR A 54 4.47 -2.08 -5.01
CA THR A 54 4.49 -1.40 -6.32
C THR A 54 3.88 -0.03 -6.21
N LYS A 55 4.17 0.82 -7.20
CA LYS A 55 3.64 2.20 -7.29
C LYS A 55 3.97 3.04 -6.05
N LEU A 56 5.15 2.84 -5.47
CA LEU A 56 5.59 3.66 -4.33
C LEU A 56 5.72 5.14 -4.74
N ASP A 57 6.15 5.37 -5.99
CA ASP A 57 6.28 6.69 -6.64
C ASP A 57 4.96 7.47 -6.72
N VAL A 58 3.81 6.78 -6.79
CA VAL A 58 2.49 7.42 -6.81
C VAL A 58 2.21 8.17 -5.49
N LEU A 59 2.86 7.76 -4.39
CA LEU A 59 2.74 8.40 -3.08
C LEU A 59 3.67 9.62 -2.93
N SER A 60 4.66 9.81 -3.80
CA SER A 60 5.52 11.00 -3.79
C SER A 60 4.69 12.29 -3.93
N GLY A 61 5.02 13.30 -3.15
CA GLY A 61 4.32 14.58 -3.09
C GLY A 61 3.19 14.65 -2.07
N GLN A 62 2.86 13.55 -1.40
CA GLN A 62 1.89 13.57 -0.30
C GLN A 62 2.58 13.97 1.01
N PRO A 63 2.08 14.98 1.75
CA PRO A 63 2.68 15.38 3.02
C PRO A 63 2.45 14.34 4.12
N LYS A 64 1.34 13.60 4.03
CA LYS A 64 0.91 12.59 4.99
C LYS A 64 0.40 11.37 4.24
N LEU A 65 0.73 10.19 4.75
CA LEU A 65 0.20 8.92 4.28
C LEU A 65 -0.58 8.25 5.40
N LYS A 66 -1.60 7.48 5.01
CA LYS A 66 -2.40 6.71 5.95
C LYS A 66 -2.41 5.24 5.58
N ILE A 67 -2.49 4.40 6.60
CA ILE A 67 -2.64 2.96 6.45
C ILE A 67 -3.68 2.44 7.44
N ALA A 68 -4.66 1.67 6.96
CA ALA A 68 -5.69 1.14 7.85
C ALA A 68 -5.12 -0.03 8.64
N ARG A 69 -4.97 0.14 9.94
CA ARG A 69 -4.36 -0.88 10.82
C ARG A 69 -5.40 -1.78 11.47
N GLN A 70 -6.61 -1.26 11.67
CA GLN A 70 -7.73 -1.96 12.27
C GLN A 70 -9.04 -1.48 11.64
N TYR A 71 -10.12 -2.20 11.88
CA TYR A 71 -11.46 -1.72 11.63
C TYR A 71 -12.23 -1.51 12.93
N ARG A 72 -13.20 -0.61 12.87
CA ARG A 72 -14.21 -0.42 13.91
C ARG A 72 -15.60 -0.59 13.31
N VAL A 73 -16.47 -1.31 14.01
CA VAL A 73 -17.91 -1.34 13.70
C VAL A 73 -18.70 -1.61 14.97
N ALA A 74 -19.76 -0.82 15.22
CA ALA A 74 -20.62 -0.94 16.39
C ALA A 74 -19.86 -1.02 17.74
N GLY A 75 -18.80 -0.20 17.88
CA GLY A 75 -17.97 -0.15 19.09
C GLY A 75 -16.97 -1.30 19.26
N ARG A 76 -16.93 -2.27 18.34
CA ARG A 76 -15.95 -3.37 18.34
C ARG A 76 -14.79 -3.04 17.40
N VAL A 77 -13.60 -3.47 17.80
CA VAL A 77 -12.36 -3.33 17.01
C VAL A 77 -12.00 -4.70 16.43
N TYR A 78 -11.58 -4.71 15.18
CA TYR A 78 -11.18 -5.91 14.45
C TYR A 78 -9.78 -5.69 13.85
N ASP A 79 -8.94 -6.70 13.98
CA ASP A 79 -7.58 -6.80 13.41
C ASP A 79 -7.54 -7.67 12.14
N CYS A 80 -8.65 -8.33 11.81
CA CYS A 80 -8.87 -9.08 10.57
C CYS A 80 -10.25 -8.76 9.99
N MET A 81 -10.47 -9.12 8.73
CA MET A 81 -11.76 -8.94 8.08
C MET A 81 -12.83 -9.78 8.81
N PRO A 82 -13.94 -9.17 9.27
CA PRO A 82 -15.02 -9.92 9.90
C PRO A 82 -15.69 -10.86 8.89
N GLY A 83 -16.03 -12.08 9.32
CA GLY A 83 -16.71 -13.07 8.47
C GLY A 83 -18.16 -12.71 8.10
N ASN A 84 -18.75 -11.68 8.70
CA ASN A 84 -20.11 -11.24 8.43
C ASN A 84 -20.13 -10.10 7.41
N ILE A 85 -20.61 -10.38 6.19
CA ILE A 85 -20.68 -9.40 5.10
C ILE A 85 -21.51 -8.14 5.43
N ARG A 86 -22.51 -8.26 6.33
CA ARG A 86 -23.33 -7.11 6.76
C ARG A 86 -22.57 -6.19 7.71
N GLU A 87 -21.53 -6.67 8.36
CA GLU A 87 -20.61 -5.85 9.15
C GLU A 87 -19.57 -5.20 8.24
N THR A 88 -19.10 -5.90 7.21
CA THR A 88 -18.11 -5.40 6.24
C THR A 88 -18.48 -4.08 5.59
N SER A 89 -19.76 -3.89 5.23
CA SER A 89 -20.23 -2.64 4.62
C SER A 89 -20.28 -1.44 5.56
N ARG A 90 -20.12 -1.67 6.87
CA ARG A 90 -20.18 -0.65 7.93
C ARG A 90 -18.83 -0.48 8.66
N LEU A 91 -17.77 -1.09 8.14
CA LEU A 91 -16.44 -0.99 8.73
C LEU A 91 -15.89 0.42 8.53
N GLU A 92 -15.49 1.03 9.63
CA GLU A 92 -14.73 2.26 9.66
C GLU A 92 -13.24 1.91 9.80
N PRO A 93 -12.37 2.29 8.85
CA PRO A 93 -10.94 2.09 8.99
C PRO A 93 -10.37 2.97 10.12
N VAL A 94 -9.57 2.36 10.99
CA VAL A 94 -8.74 3.06 11.97
C VAL A 94 -7.37 3.21 11.36
N TYR A 95 -7.04 4.45 10.98
CA TYR A 95 -5.79 4.78 10.31
C TYR A 95 -4.66 5.04 11.29
N GLU A 96 -3.47 4.57 10.91
CA GLU A 96 -2.21 5.11 11.38
C GLU A 96 -1.69 6.10 10.32
N GLU A 97 -1.27 7.28 10.78
CA GLU A 97 -0.75 8.35 9.92
C GLU A 97 0.76 8.47 10.07
N VAL A 98 1.45 8.61 8.93
CA VAL A 98 2.89 8.87 8.89
C VAL A 98 3.20 10.05 7.98
N GLU A 99 4.38 10.63 8.16
CA GLU A 99 4.90 11.64 7.22
C GLU A 99 5.14 11.00 5.85
N GLY A 100 4.71 11.68 4.79
CA GLY A 100 5.08 11.32 3.43
C GLY A 100 6.40 11.96 3.00
N TRP A 101 6.63 12.02 1.69
CA TRP A 101 7.83 12.59 1.08
C TRP A 101 7.45 13.39 -0.17
N VAL A 102 8.29 14.34 -0.55
CA VAL A 102 8.06 15.21 -1.73
C VAL A 102 8.98 14.89 -2.89
N GLU A 103 10.06 14.17 -2.60
CA GLU A 103 11.11 13.80 -3.52
C GLU A 103 10.58 12.83 -4.61
N ASP A 104 11.06 13.04 -5.83
CA ASP A 104 10.91 12.07 -6.91
C ASP A 104 11.84 10.88 -6.64
N ILE A 105 11.28 9.67 -6.68
CA ILE A 105 11.99 8.42 -6.42
C ILE A 105 12.11 7.53 -7.66
N SER A 106 11.61 7.98 -8.83
CA SER A 106 11.65 7.21 -10.08
C SER A 106 13.07 6.80 -10.51
N GLY A 107 14.07 7.62 -10.18
CA GLY A 107 15.49 7.36 -10.44
C GLY A 107 16.18 6.44 -9.43
N VAL A 108 15.52 6.04 -8.33
CA VAL A 108 16.15 5.27 -7.26
C VAL A 108 16.42 3.83 -7.69
N ARG A 109 17.63 3.32 -7.40
CA ARG A 109 18.05 1.95 -7.76
C ARG A 109 18.52 1.11 -6.57
N GLN A 110 18.56 1.68 -5.37
CA GLN A 110 18.83 0.96 -4.12
C GLN A 110 17.89 1.43 -3.02
N LEU A 111 17.50 0.53 -2.11
CA LEU A 111 16.60 0.86 -0.99
C LEU A 111 17.14 2.00 -0.11
N ASN A 112 18.46 2.03 0.10
CA ASN A 112 19.12 3.03 0.94
C ASN A 112 19.20 4.42 0.30
N ASP A 113 18.90 4.54 -1.00
CA ASP A 113 18.83 5.81 -1.71
C ASP A 113 17.43 6.43 -1.66
N LEU A 114 16.42 5.69 -1.16
CA LEU A 114 15.09 6.24 -0.92
C LEU A 114 15.13 7.32 0.19
N PRO A 115 14.22 8.31 0.15
CA PRO A 115 13.98 9.19 1.29
C PRO A 115 13.67 8.38 2.55
N GLN A 116 14.12 8.86 3.72
CA GLN A 116 13.88 8.15 4.98
C GLN A 116 12.39 7.88 5.20
N LYS A 117 11.51 8.83 4.86
CA LYS A 117 10.06 8.68 4.99
C LYS A 117 9.46 7.59 4.10
N ALA A 118 10.02 7.38 2.90
CA ALA A 118 9.62 6.27 2.04
C ALA A 118 10.03 4.92 2.64
N ARG A 119 11.24 4.83 3.20
CA ARG A 119 11.68 3.63 3.94
C ARG A 119 10.84 3.37 5.19
N ASP A 120 10.52 4.41 5.96
CA ASP A 120 9.67 4.31 7.14
C ASP A 120 8.28 3.75 6.76
N TYR A 121 7.72 4.18 5.64
CA TYR A 121 6.45 3.65 5.13
C TYR A 121 6.54 2.18 4.70
N ILE A 122 7.64 1.78 4.05
CA ILE A 122 7.90 0.37 3.71
C ILE A 122 8.00 -0.48 4.99
N HIS A 123 8.73 -0.01 6.00
CA HIS A 123 8.86 -0.70 7.29
C HIS A 123 7.52 -0.79 8.02
N LEU A 124 6.67 0.24 7.95
CA LEU A 124 5.34 0.16 8.52
C LEU A 124 4.48 -0.94 7.87
N ILE A 125 4.59 -1.13 6.55
CA ILE A 125 3.91 -2.23 5.85
C ILE A 125 4.44 -3.59 6.33
N GLU A 126 5.75 -3.72 6.45
CA GLU A 126 6.41 -4.92 6.99
C GLU A 126 5.95 -5.22 8.42
N ASP A 127 5.93 -4.23 9.31
CA ASP A 127 5.52 -4.37 10.71
C ASP A 127 4.07 -4.85 10.84
N MET A 128 3.17 -4.35 9.99
CA MET A 128 1.77 -4.77 10.03
C MET A 128 1.53 -6.16 9.43
N THR A 129 2.29 -6.51 8.40
CA THR A 129 2.10 -7.76 7.66
C THR A 129 2.94 -8.92 8.22
N GLY A 130 3.99 -8.61 8.98
CA GLY A 130 4.98 -9.57 9.47
C GLY A 130 5.85 -10.16 8.36
N VAL A 131 5.87 -9.56 7.16
CA VAL A 131 6.57 -10.10 5.99
C VAL A 131 7.41 -9.02 5.31
N GLU A 132 8.69 -9.32 5.17
CA GLU A 132 9.67 -8.47 4.48
C GLU A 132 9.28 -8.20 3.01
N PRO A 133 9.53 -7.00 2.49
CA PRO A 133 9.49 -6.75 1.05
C PRO A 133 10.63 -7.52 0.35
N ALA A 134 10.28 -8.32 -0.65
CA ALA A 134 11.25 -8.92 -1.56
C ALA A 134 11.54 -8.00 -2.76
N ILE A 135 10.54 -7.21 -3.16
CA ILE A 135 10.58 -6.32 -4.31
C ILE A 135 9.92 -4.99 -3.95
N VAL A 136 10.52 -3.88 -4.39
CA VAL A 136 9.90 -2.54 -4.35
C VAL A 136 10.01 -1.91 -5.74
N SER A 137 8.90 -1.48 -6.32
CA SER A 137 8.86 -0.75 -7.60
C SER A 137 8.59 0.74 -7.35
N VAL A 138 9.41 1.57 -8.00
CA VAL A 138 9.40 3.04 -7.91
C VAL A 138 9.03 3.69 -9.25
N GLY A 139 8.44 2.92 -10.16
CA GLY A 139 7.99 3.39 -11.46
C GLY A 139 7.49 2.25 -12.35
N PRO A 140 6.92 2.58 -13.53
CA PRO A 140 6.33 1.62 -14.44
C PRO A 140 7.34 0.75 -15.21
N ASP A 141 8.58 1.21 -15.38
CA ASP A 141 9.57 0.50 -16.17
C ASP A 141 10.20 -0.66 -15.39
N ARG A 142 10.64 -1.69 -16.12
CA ARG A 142 11.27 -2.88 -15.53
C ARG A 142 12.50 -2.55 -14.69
N GLU A 143 13.31 -1.59 -15.13
CA GLU A 143 14.53 -1.17 -14.46
C GLU A 143 14.26 -0.28 -13.22
N GLU A 144 13.01 0.14 -13.01
CA GLU A 144 12.54 0.89 -11.84
C GLU A 144 12.09 -0.05 -10.70
N THR A 145 12.70 -1.24 -10.64
CA THR A 145 12.39 -2.29 -9.67
C THR A 145 13.62 -2.62 -8.82
N LEU A 146 13.48 -2.44 -7.50
CA LEU A 146 14.46 -2.79 -6.48
C LEU A 146 14.26 -4.25 -6.05
N LEU A 147 15.21 -5.13 -6.39
CA LEU A 147 15.21 -6.52 -5.92
C LEU A 147 15.95 -6.62 -4.59
N LEU A 148 15.21 -6.72 -3.48
CA LEU A 148 15.77 -6.79 -2.13
C LEU A 148 16.15 -8.22 -1.75
N LYS A 149 15.30 -9.18 -2.14
CA LYS A 149 15.50 -10.61 -1.89
C LYS A 149 15.08 -11.38 -3.12
N ASN A 150 16.01 -12.15 -3.70
CA ASN A 150 15.71 -12.97 -4.86
C ASN A 150 14.80 -14.14 -4.46
N PRO A 151 13.55 -14.21 -4.92
CA PRO A 151 12.61 -15.28 -4.55
C PRO A 151 13.02 -16.65 -5.10
N PHE A 152 13.93 -16.70 -6.07
CA PHE A 152 14.46 -17.93 -6.67
C PHE A 152 15.83 -18.34 -6.13
N ALA A 153 16.42 -17.55 -5.23
CA ALA A 153 17.67 -17.94 -4.59
C ALA A 153 17.45 -19.22 -3.78
N LYS A 154 18.36 -20.18 -3.92
CA LYS A 154 18.33 -21.40 -3.11
C LYS A 154 18.56 -21.01 -1.65
N LYS A 155 17.72 -21.53 -0.75
CA LYS A 155 18.01 -21.49 0.69
C LYS A 155 19.31 -22.26 0.91
N GLN A 156 20.32 -21.60 1.48
CA GLN A 156 21.55 -22.27 1.94
C GLN A 156 21.25 -23.08 3.20
#